data_AF-A0A231GN55-F1
#
_entry.id   AF-A0A231GN55-F1
#
_cell.length_a   1.000
_cell.length_b   1.000
_cell.length_c   1.000
_cell.angle_alpha   90.00
_cell.angle_beta   90.00
_cell.angle_gamma   90.00
#
_symmetry.space_group_name_H-M   'P 1'
#
loop_
_entity.id
_entity.type
_entity.pdbx_description
1 polymer ?
#
loop_
_entity_poly.entity_id
_entity_poly.type
_entity_poly.pdbx_seq_one_letter_code
_entity_poly.pdbx_strand_id
1 'polypeptide(L)'
;MRFCKFLLVSCLSVVSLVSQAETVKGLYLVREPVNGQSPEERDQATQRALDTLVLRLTGDPKAAQSPGLAAIRKDPQQIISQYGFEAGPPEVLKVDFDPGTTEQALRRAGLAMWGANRPSILGWWLNDSTEGSSLVGDGQASAAPLRRAAQHRGLPLRLPLADLNEQIVATAPNLEGADPAPLHAASERYNADALLAVHAMEEGGQWQAKWQLWLGDKKEAGSVQGADQAAVADAVMLAVNERLAPRFVARPGASSEQLLEVQGMNLERYASLGRLLEPFGGRVRSVDGDRILYRVNGSVDQLRAQLSLARLQEAPAGQAPVPAPVAPVQPTTGSPVPAAAPAPIPQLRFRW
;
A
#
# COMPACT_ATOMS: atom_id res chain seq x y z
N MET A 1 -45.24 -21.78 15.74
CA MET A 1 -44.24 -21.66 14.66
C MET A 1 -44.03 -20.21 14.18
N ARG A 2 -43.87 -19.22 15.08
CA ARG A 2 -43.63 -17.81 14.72
C ARG A 2 -42.42 -17.17 15.42
N PHE A 3 -41.79 -17.86 16.37
CA PHE A 3 -40.61 -17.36 17.09
C PHE A 3 -39.27 -17.70 16.40
N CYS A 4 -39.20 -18.78 15.59
CA CYS A 4 -37.98 -19.13 14.87
C CYS A 4 -37.66 -18.21 13.67
N LYS A 5 -38.62 -17.40 13.19
CA LYS A 5 -38.38 -16.48 12.07
C LYS A 5 -37.68 -15.18 12.49
N PHE A 6 -37.74 -14.79 13.76
CA PHE A 6 -37.02 -13.62 14.26
C PHE A 6 -35.57 -13.92 14.67
N LEU A 7 -35.26 -15.16 15.04
CA LEU A 7 -33.89 -15.61 15.33
C LEU A 7 -33.01 -15.70 14.07
N LEU A 8 -33.60 -15.98 12.90
CA LEU A 8 -32.88 -16.00 11.62
C LEU A 8 -32.57 -14.61 11.05
N VAL A 9 -33.30 -13.56 11.48
CA VAL A 9 -33.04 -12.18 11.05
C VAL A 9 -31.97 -11.51 11.91
N SER A 10 -31.82 -11.92 13.17
CA SER A 10 -30.79 -11.34 14.07
C SER A 10 -29.36 -11.84 13.79
N CYS A 11 -29.20 -13.03 13.20
CA CYS A 11 -27.87 -13.57 12.85
C CYS A 11 -27.32 -13.05 11.51
N LEU A 12 -28.12 -12.38 10.68
CA LEU A 12 -27.67 -11.89 9.37
C LEU A 12 -27.06 -10.48 9.42
N SER A 13 -27.06 -9.84 10.58
CA SER A 13 -26.58 -8.45 10.80
C SER A 13 -25.13 -8.35 11.29
N VAL A 14 -24.42 -9.45 11.48
CA VAL A 14 -23.07 -9.45 12.10
C VAL A 14 -21.94 -9.75 11.11
N VAL A 15 -22.23 -10.06 9.85
CA VAL A 15 -21.19 -10.20 8.80
C VAL A 15 -21.08 -8.90 8.01
N SER A 16 -20.94 -7.77 8.70
CA SER A 16 -20.28 -6.61 8.11
C SER A 16 -18.79 -6.87 8.26
N LEU A 17 -18.19 -7.48 7.23
CA LEU A 17 -16.74 -7.48 7.07
C LEU A 17 -16.31 -6.02 7.07
N VAL A 18 -15.80 -5.56 8.21
CA VAL A 18 -15.15 -4.25 8.29
C VAL A 18 -13.95 -4.36 7.35
N SER A 19 -14.12 -3.86 6.13
CA SER A 19 -13.04 -3.57 5.19
C SER A 19 -12.13 -2.56 5.89
N GLN A 20 -11.13 -3.08 6.59
CA GLN A 20 -10.03 -2.29 7.09
C GLN A 20 -9.11 -2.08 5.89
N ALA A 21 -9.06 -0.85 5.38
CA ALA A 21 -7.86 -0.40 4.68
C ALA A 21 -6.71 -0.56 5.68
N GLU A 22 -5.82 -1.52 5.43
CA GLU A 22 -4.72 -1.82 6.33
C GLU A 22 -3.64 -0.74 6.17
N THR A 23 -3.76 0.34 6.93
CA THR A 23 -2.68 1.31 7.07
C THR A 23 -1.48 0.62 7.70
N VAL A 24 -0.30 0.77 7.11
CA VAL A 24 0.93 0.20 7.68
C VAL A 24 1.17 0.78 9.07
N LYS A 25 0.99 -0.05 10.11
CA LYS A 25 1.27 0.34 11.49
C LYS A 25 2.78 0.44 11.69
N GLY A 26 3.22 1.46 12.42
CA GLY A 26 4.64 1.66 12.72
C GLY A 26 5.49 2.04 11.49
N LEU A 27 4.90 2.70 10.49
CA LEU A 27 5.65 3.17 9.31
C LEU A 27 6.86 4.04 9.68
N TYR A 28 6.72 4.86 10.72
CA TYR A 28 7.76 5.74 11.26
C TYR A 28 8.57 5.11 12.40
N LEU A 29 8.30 3.85 12.76
CA LEU A 29 9.09 3.10 13.72
C LEU A 29 10.13 2.27 12.94
N VAL A 30 11.40 2.59 13.11
CA VAL A 30 12.51 1.89 12.47
C VAL A 30 13.24 1.03 13.49
N ARG A 31 13.70 -0.13 13.03
CA ARG A 31 14.44 -1.12 13.81
C ARG A 31 15.76 -1.37 13.12
N GLU A 32 16.85 -1.08 13.81
CA GLU A 32 18.20 -1.30 13.33
C GLU A 32 18.93 -2.26 14.27
N PRO A 33 19.58 -3.32 13.76
CA PRO A 33 20.46 -4.14 14.58
C PRO A 33 21.65 -3.31 15.08
N VAL A 34 22.05 -3.59 16.32
CA VAL A 34 23.18 -2.92 16.99
C VAL A 34 24.12 -3.93 17.63
N ASN A 35 25.39 -3.56 17.72
CA ASN A 35 26.44 -4.35 18.38
C ASN A 35 26.73 -3.84 19.80
N GLY A 36 25.68 -3.44 20.51
CA GLY A 36 25.74 -2.89 21.86
C GLY A 36 25.10 -1.50 21.97
N GLN A 37 25.16 -0.92 23.18
CA GLN A 37 24.43 0.30 23.54
C GLN A 37 25.32 1.54 23.71
N SER A 38 26.57 1.49 23.24
CA SER A 38 27.49 2.63 23.35
C SER A 38 26.92 3.86 22.62
N PRO A 39 27.28 5.08 23.04
CA PRO A 39 26.86 6.30 22.34
C PRO A 39 27.21 6.27 20.85
N GLU A 40 28.40 5.80 20.49
CA GLU A 40 28.87 5.75 19.11
C GLU A 40 28.06 4.77 18.25
N GLU A 41 27.77 3.58 18.76
CA GLU A 41 26.93 2.59 18.05
C GLU A 41 25.50 3.13 17.90
N ARG A 42 24.98 3.80 18.94
CA ARG A 42 23.66 4.43 18.89
C ARG A 42 23.58 5.53 17.84
N ASP A 43 24.59 6.38 17.75
CA ASP A 43 24.62 7.46 16.75
C ASP A 43 24.67 6.88 15.34
N GLN A 44 25.51 5.86 15.10
CA GLN A 44 25.58 5.16 13.82
C GLN A 44 24.26 4.46 13.47
N ALA A 45 23.65 3.76 14.42
CA ALA A 45 22.37 3.09 14.23
C ALA A 45 21.22 4.09 13.99
N THR A 46 21.28 5.28 14.60
CA THR A 46 20.32 6.37 14.35
C THR A 46 20.46 6.90 12.92
N GLN A 47 21.68 7.03 12.40
CA GLN A 47 21.92 7.39 10.99
C GLN A 47 21.38 6.31 10.05
N ARG A 48 21.66 5.03 10.32
CA ARG A 48 21.08 3.91 9.55
C ARG A 48 19.55 3.94 9.59
N ALA A 49 18.97 4.20 10.75
CA ALA A 49 17.52 4.27 10.92
C ALA A 49 16.90 5.42 10.10
N LEU A 50 17.58 6.56 10.03
CA LEU A 50 17.18 7.68 9.17
C LEU A 50 17.22 7.29 7.70
N ASP A 51 18.32 6.67 7.24
CA ASP A 51 18.44 6.22 5.84
C ASP A 51 17.35 5.20 5.48
N THR A 52 17.10 4.24 6.37
CA THR A 52 16.01 3.27 6.26
C THR A 52 14.64 3.97 6.18
N LEU A 53 14.38 4.97 7.03
CA LEU A 53 13.13 5.72 7.01
C LEU A 53 12.94 6.47 5.69
N VAL A 54 13.97 7.18 5.22
CA VAL A 54 13.91 7.95 3.98
C VAL A 54 13.66 7.01 2.80
N LEU A 55 14.39 5.90 2.71
CA LEU A 55 14.16 4.89 1.68
C LEU A 55 12.75 4.30 1.77
N ARG A 56 12.30 3.94 2.98
CA ARG A 56 10.95 3.42 3.20
C ARG A 56 9.86 4.38 2.70
N LEU A 57 10.02 5.67 2.95
CA LEU A 57 9.03 6.70 2.64
C LEU A 57 9.14 7.24 1.21
N THR A 58 10.24 7.01 0.50
CA THR A 58 10.44 7.54 -0.87
C THR A 58 10.51 6.45 -1.93
N GLY A 59 10.93 5.25 -1.53
CA GLY A 59 11.33 4.15 -2.40
C GLY A 59 12.45 4.49 -3.38
N ASP A 60 13.25 5.52 -3.06
CA ASP A 60 14.43 5.90 -3.82
C ASP A 60 15.68 5.77 -2.92
N PRO A 61 16.60 4.82 -3.19
CA PRO A 61 17.82 4.66 -2.40
C PRO A 61 18.73 5.90 -2.44
N LYS A 62 18.59 6.77 -3.45
CA LYS A 62 19.36 8.01 -3.55
C LYS A 62 18.79 9.14 -2.69
N ALA A 63 17.52 9.05 -2.28
CA ALA A 63 16.86 10.11 -1.52
C ALA A 63 17.51 10.34 -0.15
N ALA A 64 18.00 9.28 0.49
CA ALA A 64 18.73 9.35 1.76
C ALA A 64 19.95 10.27 1.68
N GLN A 65 20.56 10.41 0.51
CA GLN A 65 21.74 11.26 0.26
C GLN A 65 21.41 12.64 -0.31
N SER A 66 20.13 13.00 -0.44
CA SER A 66 19.71 14.31 -0.95
C SER A 66 20.37 15.45 -0.17
N PRO A 67 20.93 16.49 -0.82
CA PRO A 67 21.48 17.67 -0.13
C PRO A 67 20.47 18.35 0.79
N GLY A 68 19.17 18.30 0.45
CA GLY A 68 18.09 18.87 1.25
C GLY A 68 17.93 18.25 2.65
N LEU A 69 18.47 17.04 2.85
CA LEU A 69 18.45 16.35 4.15
C LEU A 69 19.75 16.50 4.95
N ALA A 70 20.74 17.29 4.47
CA ALA A 70 22.03 17.42 5.15
C ALA A 70 21.91 17.92 6.60
N ALA A 71 20.99 18.85 6.87
CA ALA A 71 20.73 19.34 8.22
C ALA A 71 20.17 18.26 9.15
N ILE A 72 19.25 17.44 8.63
CA ILE A 72 18.63 16.32 9.36
C ILE A 72 19.65 15.21 9.59
N ARG A 73 20.50 14.89 8.61
CA ARG A 73 21.59 13.92 8.79
C ARG A 73 22.60 14.38 9.84
N LYS A 74 22.90 15.68 9.88
CA LYS A 74 23.83 16.22 10.89
C LYS A 74 23.28 16.09 12.31
N ASP A 75 21.98 16.23 12.48
CA ASP A 75 21.31 16.10 13.78
C ASP A 75 19.94 15.45 13.58
N PRO A 76 19.82 14.12 13.64
CA PRO A 76 18.54 13.43 13.45
C PRO A 76 17.55 13.64 14.60
N GLN A 77 18.00 14.13 15.77
CA GLN A 77 17.17 14.22 16.98
C GLN A 77 15.96 15.16 16.80
N GLN A 78 16.07 16.14 15.90
CA GLN A 78 14.99 17.08 15.56
C GLN A 78 13.74 16.43 14.92
N ILE A 79 13.82 15.17 14.47
CA ILE A 79 12.67 14.44 13.93
C ILE A 79 12.39 13.12 14.69
N ILE A 80 13.11 12.86 15.78
CA ILE A 80 12.94 11.66 16.61
C ILE A 80 12.03 11.99 17.78
N SER A 81 10.97 11.21 17.95
CA SER A 81 10.09 11.27 19.12
C SER A 81 10.71 10.57 20.32
N GLN A 82 11.20 9.34 20.09
CA GLN A 82 11.79 8.49 21.12
C GLN A 82 12.66 7.39 20.50
N TYR A 83 13.56 6.83 21.29
CA TYR A 83 14.25 5.58 20.93
C TYR A 83 14.35 4.65 22.14
N GLY A 84 14.57 3.37 21.87
CA GLY A 84 14.74 2.35 22.91
C GLY A 84 15.45 1.11 22.38
N PHE A 85 16.05 0.34 23.29
CA PHE A 85 16.70 -0.93 22.95
C PHE A 85 15.74 -2.11 23.19
N GLU A 86 15.70 -3.04 22.24
CA GLU A 86 15.00 -4.31 22.34
C GLU A 86 16.05 -5.41 22.45
N ALA A 87 16.05 -6.13 23.58
CA ALA A 87 16.98 -7.23 23.81
C ALA A 87 16.68 -8.41 22.89
N GLY A 88 17.73 -9.07 22.40
CA GLY A 88 17.62 -10.26 21.56
C GLY A 88 18.95 -10.57 20.86
N PRO A 89 19.04 -11.69 20.15
CA PRO A 89 20.07 -11.90 19.14
C PRO A 89 19.51 -11.61 17.73
N PRO A 90 19.92 -10.50 17.06
CA PRO A 90 20.74 -9.39 17.57
C PRO A 90 19.93 -8.41 18.44
N GLU A 91 20.63 -7.59 19.22
CA GLU A 91 20.04 -6.46 19.92
C GLU A 91 19.59 -5.42 18.88
N VAL A 92 18.47 -4.75 19.14
CA VAL A 92 17.87 -3.81 18.18
C VAL A 92 17.65 -2.44 18.80
N LEU A 93 18.11 -1.39 18.11
CA LEU A 93 17.68 -0.02 18.37
C LEU A 93 16.37 0.25 17.65
N LYS A 94 15.35 0.66 18.41
CA LYS A 94 14.07 1.16 17.91
C LYS A 94 14.12 2.67 17.91
N VAL A 95 13.90 3.28 16.75
CA VAL A 95 13.81 4.73 16.61
C VAL A 95 12.41 5.06 16.11
N ASP A 96 11.67 5.80 16.92
CA ASP A 96 10.33 6.28 16.59
C ASP A 96 10.46 7.74 16.12
N PHE A 97 10.18 7.94 14.84
CA PHE A 97 10.25 9.26 14.22
C PHE A 97 8.89 9.96 14.31
N ASP A 98 8.89 11.25 14.61
CA ASP A 98 7.66 12.03 14.58
C ASP A 98 7.18 12.20 13.12
N PRO A 99 5.96 11.76 12.77
CA PRO A 99 5.47 11.82 11.40
C PRO A 99 5.43 13.24 10.83
N GLY A 100 4.99 14.22 11.64
CA GLY A 100 4.77 15.59 11.18
C GLY A 100 6.08 16.29 10.80
N THR A 101 7.07 16.25 11.68
CA THR A 101 8.40 16.82 11.47
C THR A 101 9.17 16.06 10.39
N THR A 102 9.06 14.73 10.33
CA THR A 102 9.66 13.90 9.27
C THR A 102 9.12 14.28 7.90
N GLU A 103 7.79 14.28 7.73
CA GLU A 103 7.16 14.64 6.45
C GLU A 103 7.47 16.08 6.04
N GLN A 104 7.55 17.00 7.01
CA GLN A 104 7.93 18.38 6.74
C GLN A 104 9.39 18.48 6.26
N ALA A 105 10.31 17.75 6.88
CA ALA A 105 11.71 17.72 6.49
C ALA A 105 11.89 17.15 5.07
N LEU A 106 11.27 16.02 4.77
CA LEU A 106 11.29 15.41 3.43
C LEU A 106 10.67 16.33 2.37
N ARG A 107 9.57 17.00 2.70
CA ARG A 107 8.92 17.96 1.80
C ARG A 107 9.80 19.18 1.51
N ARG A 108 10.45 19.75 2.53
CA ARG A 108 11.42 20.85 2.37
C ARG A 108 12.63 20.43 1.54
N ALA A 109 13.04 19.17 1.65
CA ALA A 109 14.09 18.57 0.82
C ALA A 109 13.65 18.28 -0.63
N GLY A 110 12.39 18.55 -1.00
CA GLY A 110 11.86 18.34 -2.34
C GLY A 110 11.58 16.87 -2.69
N LEU A 111 11.58 15.98 -1.71
CA LEU A 111 11.46 14.53 -1.93
C LEU A 111 10.01 14.10 -2.10
N ALA A 112 9.76 13.24 -3.09
CA ALA A 112 8.46 12.61 -3.28
C ALA A 112 8.24 11.53 -2.21
N MET A 113 7.04 11.49 -1.63
CA MET A 113 6.75 10.60 -0.51
C MET A 113 5.60 9.65 -0.79
N TRP A 114 5.76 8.40 -0.35
CA TRP A 114 4.77 7.34 -0.30
C TRP A 114 4.27 7.19 1.14
N GLY A 115 3.02 7.61 1.38
CA GLY A 115 2.40 7.58 2.71
C GLY A 115 2.01 6.19 3.21
N ALA A 116 1.14 6.17 4.23
CA ALA A 116 0.72 4.96 4.93
C ALA A 116 -0.22 4.04 4.15
N ASN A 117 -0.91 4.55 3.11
CA ASN A 117 -1.77 3.74 2.26
C ASN A 117 -0.93 3.04 1.19
N ARG A 118 -0.61 1.77 1.44
CA ARG A 118 0.24 0.94 0.60
C ARG A 118 -0.52 -0.32 0.18
N PRO A 119 -0.37 -0.84 -1.06
CA PRO A 119 -0.88 -2.14 -1.43
C PRO A 119 -0.45 -3.21 -0.44
N SER A 120 -1.43 -3.93 0.10
CA SER A 120 -1.21 -5.20 0.80
C SER A 120 -0.66 -6.25 -0.18
N ILE A 121 0.38 -6.96 0.25
CA ILE A 121 1.11 -7.91 -0.59
C ILE A 121 0.95 -9.31 0.01
N LEU A 122 0.42 -10.26 -0.76
CA LEU A 122 0.47 -11.67 -0.38
C LEU A 122 1.76 -12.30 -0.94
N GLY A 123 2.68 -12.67 -0.06
CA GLY A 123 3.95 -13.30 -0.41
C GLY A 123 3.88 -14.81 -0.44
N TRP A 124 3.81 -15.40 -1.63
CA TRP A 124 4.07 -16.82 -1.85
C TRP A 124 5.59 -17.04 -1.88
N TRP A 125 6.13 -17.50 -0.76
CA TRP A 125 7.57 -17.65 -0.59
C TRP A 125 7.95 -19.13 -0.52
N LEU A 126 8.51 -19.66 -1.60
CA LEU A 126 8.99 -21.04 -1.70
C LEU A 126 10.49 -21.06 -1.38
N ASN A 127 10.86 -21.80 -0.33
CA ASN A 127 12.26 -22.10 -0.04
C ASN A 127 12.61 -23.46 -0.64
N ASP A 128 13.61 -23.50 -1.51
CA ASP A 128 14.16 -24.71 -2.08
C ASP A 128 15.51 -25.03 -1.42
N SER A 129 15.64 -26.27 -0.96
CA SER A 129 16.79 -26.77 -0.21
C SER A 129 17.10 -28.21 -0.59
N THR A 130 18.21 -28.76 -0.08
CA THR A 130 18.55 -30.17 -0.29
C THR A 130 17.52 -31.15 0.26
N GLU A 131 16.67 -30.72 1.19
CA GLU A 131 15.59 -31.51 1.80
C GLU A 131 14.27 -31.44 1.00
N GLY A 132 14.22 -30.58 -0.02
CA GLY A 132 13.06 -30.31 -0.86
C GLY A 132 12.58 -28.86 -0.77
N SER A 133 11.50 -28.58 -1.49
CA SER A 133 10.88 -27.26 -1.56
C SER A 133 9.70 -27.14 -0.60
N SER A 134 9.58 -26.02 0.10
CA SER A 134 8.46 -25.77 1.04
C SER A 134 7.98 -24.32 1.00
N LEU A 135 6.65 -24.14 0.95
CA LEU A 135 6.02 -22.82 1.06
C LEU A 135 6.08 -22.36 2.52
N VAL A 136 6.57 -21.14 2.73
CA VAL A 136 6.57 -20.47 4.04
C VAL A 136 5.16 -20.06 4.41
N GLY A 137 4.64 -20.64 5.50
CA GLY A 137 3.34 -20.30 6.08
C GLY A 137 3.43 -19.24 7.18
N ASP A 138 2.41 -18.40 7.32
CA ASP A 138 2.40 -17.29 8.28
C ASP A 138 2.63 -17.72 9.74
N GLY A 139 2.11 -18.89 10.12
CA GLY A 139 2.27 -19.46 11.46
C GLY A 139 3.64 -20.10 11.74
N GLN A 140 4.54 -20.16 10.76
CA GLN A 140 5.82 -20.84 10.86
C GLN A 140 6.95 -19.91 11.33
N ALA A 141 8.00 -20.47 11.92
CA ALA A 141 9.18 -19.70 12.34
C ALA A 141 9.91 -19.05 11.15
N SER A 142 9.91 -19.72 9.99
CA SER A 142 10.46 -19.26 8.71
C SER A 142 9.79 -17.99 8.17
N ALA A 143 8.61 -17.63 8.65
CA ALA A 143 7.94 -16.38 8.28
C ALA A 143 8.52 -15.13 8.95
N ALA A 144 9.19 -15.29 10.10
CA ALA A 144 9.66 -14.15 10.89
C ALA A 144 10.71 -13.28 10.15
N PRO A 145 11.71 -13.83 9.45
CA PRO A 145 12.59 -13.04 8.58
C PRO A 145 11.85 -12.26 7.50
N LEU A 146 10.86 -12.86 6.84
CA LEU A 146 10.09 -12.22 5.76
C LEU A 146 9.28 -11.03 6.29
N ARG A 147 8.60 -11.20 7.43
CA ARG A 147 7.86 -10.11 8.08
C ARG A 147 8.79 -8.98 8.54
N ARG A 148 9.97 -9.30 9.07
CA ARG A 148 10.98 -8.30 9.48
C ARG A 148 11.49 -7.53 8.26
N ALA A 149 11.83 -8.20 7.17
CA ALA A 149 12.24 -7.57 5.91
C ALA A 149 11.15 -6.63 5.36
N ALA A 150 9.90 -7.10 5.29
CA ALA A 150 8.78 -6.29 4.83
C ALA A 150 8.55 -5.06 5.73
N GLN A 151 8.59 -5.23 7.06
CA GLN A 151 8.50 -4.13 8.01
C GLN A 151 9.66 -3.13 7.85
N HIS A 152 10.89 -3.62 7.69
CA HIS A 152 12.07 -2.80 7.47
C HIS A 152 11.92 -1.91 6.23
N ARG A 153 11.32 -2.46 5.15
CA ARG A 153 11.01 -1.76 3.88
C ARG A 153 9.64 -1.07 3.85
N GLY A 154 8.88 -1.10 4.95
CA GLY A 154 7.53 -0.52 5.08
C GLY A 154 6.52 -1.06 4.07
N LEU A 155 6.55 -2.36 3.82
CA LEU A 155 5.59 -3.06 2.96
C LEU A 155 4.61 -3.89 3.84
N PRO A 156 3.29 -3.77 3.63
CA PRO A 156 2.32 -4.61 4.33
C PRO A 156 2.29 -6.01 3.71
N LEU A 157 3.17 -6.89 4.22
CA LEU A 157 3.26 -8.28 3.80
C LEU A 157 2.30 -9.16 4.60
N ARG A 158 1.52 -9.96 3.89
CA ARG A 158 0.78 -11.12 4.38
C ARG A 158 1.41 -12.39 3.78
N LEU A 159 1.33 -13.49 4.51
CA LEU A 159 1.79 -14.79 4.05
C LEU A 159 0.61 -15.76 4.01
N PRO A 160 0.64 -16.77 3.13
CA PRO A 160 -0.38 -17.81 3.13
C PRO A 160 -0.32 -18.63 4.44
N LEU A 161 -1.39 -19.34 4.77
CA LEU A 161 -1.41 -20.33 5.85
C LEU A 161 -0.47 -21.51 5.54
N ALA A 162 -0.16 -21.71 4.26
CA ALA A 162 0.60 -22.81 3.70
C ALA A 162 -0.05 -24.17 4.03
N ASP A 163 -1.38 -24.25 3.87
CA ASP A 163 -2.13 -25.49 3.98
C ASP A 163 -1.84 -26.46 2.82
N LEU A 164 -2.35 -27.69 2.89
CA LEU A 164 -2.07 -28.70 1.87
C LEU A 164 -2.44 -28.26 0.44
N ASN A 165 -3.52 -27.49 0.26
CA ASN A 165 -3.91 -27.03 -1.06
C ASN A 165 -2.93 -25.98 -1.60
N GLU A 166 -2.45 -25.10 -0.73
CA GLU A 166 -1.44 -24.11 -1.06
C GLU A 166 -0.07 -24.75 -1.34
N GLN A 167 0.33 -25.74 -0.53
CA GLN A 167 1.59 -26.47 -0.74
C GLN A 167 1.61 -27.18 -2.11
N ILE A 168 0.48 -27.72 -2.57
CA ILE A 168 0.39 -28.39 -3.87
C ILE A 168 0.63 -27.43 -5.04
N VAL A 169 0.14 -26.19 -4.94
CA VAL A 169 0.28 -25.20 -6.04
C VAL A 169 1.56 -24.37 -5.92
N ALA A 170 2.21 -24.31 -4.75
CA ALA A 170 3.47 -23.62 -4.51
C ALA A 170 4.67 -24.37 -5.07
N THR A 171 4.74 -24.50 -6.40
CA THR A 171 5.86 -25.14 -7.09
C THR A 171 6.71 -24.11 -7.80
N ALA A 172 8.01 -24.38 -7.96
CA ALA A 172 8.92 -23.48 -8.68
C ALA A 172 8.39 -23.08 -10.08
N PRO A 173 7.85 -24.00 -10.91
CA PRO A 173 7.24 -23.63 -12.19
C PRO A 173 6.08 -22.64 -12.07
N ASN A 174 5.24 -22.76 -11.03
CA ASN A 174 4.11 -21.85 -10.83
C ASN A 174 4.56 -20.48 -10.33
N LEU A 175 5.57 -20.42 -9.45
CA LEU A 175 6.09 -19.15 -8.92
C LEU A 175 6.96 -18.38 -9.92
N GLU A 176 7.68 -19.10 -10.79
CA GLU A 176 8.48 -18.49 -11.86
C GLU A 176 7.68 -18.26 -13.16
N GLY A 177 6.47 -18.83 -13.26
CA GLY A 177 5.62 -18.82 -14.45
C GLY A 177 5.10 -17.45 -14.86
N ALA A 178 4.77 -17.27 -16.14
CA ALA A 178 4.24 -16.00 -16.61
C ALA A 178 2.84 -15.68 -16.04
N ASP A 179 2.01 -16.73 -15.94
CA ASP A 179 0.60 -16.70 -15.55
C ASP A 179 0.43 -16.92 -14.03
N PRO A 180 -0.13 -15.94 -13.29
CA PRO A 180 -0.37 -16.09 -11.87
C PRO A 180 -1.61 -16.95 -11.54
N ALA A 181 -2.40 -17.40 -12.51
CA ALA A 181 -3.69 -18.06 -12.27
C ALA A 181 -3.66 -19.20 -11.23
N PRO A 182 -2.66 -20.12 -11.21
CA PRO A 182 -2.59 -21.18 -10.20
C PRO A 182 -2.47 -20.65 -8.77
N LEU A 183 -1.72 -19.56 -8.58
CA LEU A 183 -1.53 -18.92 -7.27
C LEU A 183 -2.71 -18.01 -6.93
N HIS A 184 -3.28 -17.32 -7.91
CA HIS A 184 -4.36 -16.36 -7.73
C HIS A 184 -5.61 -17.00 -7.12
N ALA A 185 -6.02 -18.18 -7.64
CA ALA A 185 -7.19 -18.89 -7.13
C ALA A 185 -7.07 -19.25 -5.63
N ALA A 186 -5.88 -19.71 -5.21
CA ALA A 186 -5.60 -19.98 -3.80
C ALA A 186 -5.44 -18.71 -2.94
N SER A 187 -5.21 -17.56 -3.60
CA SER A 187 -4.95 -16.26 -2.95
C SER A 187 -6.21 -15.44 -2.67
N GLU A 188 -7.35 -15.75 -3.30
CA GLU A 188 -8.58 -14.95 -3.21
C GLU A 188 -9.02 -14.69 -1.76
N ARG A 189 -8.85 -15.69 -0.88
CA ARG A 189 -9.23 -15.64 0.53
C ARG A 189 -8.47 -14.58 1.36
N TYR A 190 -7.31 -14.13 0.91
CA TYR A 190 -6.50 -13.14 1.64
C TYR A 190 -6.84 -11.69 1.28
N ASN A 191 -7.58 -11.48 0.18
CA ASN A 191 -7.97 -10.16 -0.31
C ASN A 191 -6.79 -9.16 -0.33
N ALA A 192 -5.62 -9.59 -0.83
CA ALA A 192 -4.46 -8.74 -1.00
C ALA A 192 -4.54 -7.94 -2.31
N ASP A 193 -3.94 -6.76 -2.33
CA ASP A 193 -3.89 -5.89 -3.51
C ASP A 193 -2.87 -6.40 -4.55
N ALA A 194 -1.78 -7.00 -4.07
CA ALA A 194 -0.71 -7.55 -4.89
C ALA A 194 -0.37 -8.99 -4.52
N LEU A 195 0.05 -9.76 -5.52
CA LEU A 195 0.61 -11.09 -5.38
C LEU A 195 2.12 -11.02 -5.61
N LEU A 196 2.92 -11.47 -4.66
CA LEU A 196 4.37 -11.60 -4.77
C LEU A 196 4.74 -13.08 -4.72
N ALA A 197 5.23 -13.64 -5.82
CA ALA A 197 5.80 -14.99 -5.87
C ALA A 197 7.32 -14.90 -5.76
N VAL A 198 7.90 -15.67 -4.85
CA VAL A 198 9.36 -15.73 -4.62
C VAL A 198 9.80 -17.17 -4.55
N HIS A 199 10.74 -17.53 -5.42
CA HIS A 199 11.46 -18.80 -5.36
C HIS A 199 12.87 -18.52 -4.86
N ALA A 200 13.14 -18.89 -3.62
CA ALA A 200 14.42 -18.72 -2.94
C ALA A 200 15.15 -20.06 -2.85
N MET A 201 16.41 -20.10 -3.27
CA MET A 201 17.22 -21.32 -3.30
C MET A 201 18.64 -21.03 -2.78
N GLU A 202 19.23 -22.02 -2.14
CA GLU A 202 20.63 -21.97 -1.70
C GLU A 202 21.54 -22.59 -2.78
N GLU A 203 22.46 -21.80 -3.32
CA GLU A 203 23.43 -22.25 -4.33
C GLU A 203 24.83 -21.73 -3.98
N GLY A 204 25.81 -22.63 -3.90
CA GLY A 204 27.21 -22.24 -3.67
C GLY A 204 27.49 -21.54 -2.33
N GLY A 205 26.69 -21.79 -1.30
CA GLY A 205 26.81 -21.13 0.01
C GLY A 205 26.27 -19.70 0.05
N GLN A 206 25.50 -19.30 -0.96
CA GLN A 206 24.73 -18.06 -0.98
C GLN A 206 23.27 -18.37 -1.27
N TRP A 207 22.39 -17.49 -0.78
CA TRP A 207 20.98 -17.54 -1.11
C TRP A 207 20.71 -16.67 -2.33
N GLN A 208 19.90 -17.16 -3.25
CA GLN A 208 19.40 -16.41 -4.40
C GLN A 208 17.89 -16.53 -4.47
N ALA A 209 17.21 -15.47 -4.91
CA ALA A 209 15.78 -15.51 -5.15
C ALA A 209 15.43 -14.92 -6.50
N LYS A 210 14.53 -15.61 -7.21
CA LYS A 210 13.76 -15.03 -8.30
C LYS A 210 12.41 -14.61 -7.77
N TRP A 211 11.93 -13.44 -8.18
CA TRP A 211 10.66 -12.93 -7.72
C TRP A 211 9.84 -12.34 -8.85
N GLN A 212 8.52 -12.40 -8.70
CA GLN A 212 7.54 -11.81 -9.58
C GLN A 212 6.45 -11.15 -8.76
N LEU A 213 6.02 -9.98 -9.18
CA LEU A 213 5.02 -9.16 -8.50
C LEU A 213 3.91 -8.81 -9.49
N TRP A 214 2.67 -9.08 -9.12
CA TRP A 214 1.47 -8.67 -9.85
C TRP A 214 0.66 -7.71 -8.99
N LEU A 215 0.31 -6.56 -9.56
CA LEU A 215 -0.57 -5.56 -8.97
C LEU A 215 -1.53 -5.04 -10.06
N GLY A 216 -2.77 -5.52 -10.03
CA GLY A 216 -3.69 -5.38 -11.15
C GLY A 216 -3.09 -5.97 -12.43
N ASP A 217 -3.16 -5.22 -13.54
CA ASP A 217 -2.63 -5.65 -14.84
C ASP A 217 -1.11 -5.51 -14.98
N LYS A 218 -0.44 -4.98 -13.97
CA LYS A 218 0.99 -4.66 -14.03
C LYS A 218 1.81 -5.76 -13.39
N LYS A 219 2.83 -6.21 -14.12
CA LYS A 219 3.80 -7.22 -13.70
C LYS A 219 5.20 -6.63 -13.58
N GLU A 220 5.88 -6.96 -12.50
CA GLU A 220 7.31 -6.70 -12.28
C GLU A 220 8.00 -8.03 -11.94
N ALA A 221 9.30 -8.14 -12.23
CA ALA A 221 10.08 -9.33 -11.91
C ALA A 221 11.56 -8.98 -11.73
N GLY A 222 12.30 -9.86 -11.07
CA GLY A 222 13.73 -9.72 -10.91
C GLY A 222 14.37 -10.90 -10.19
N SER A 223 15.67 -10.76 -9.93
CA SER A 223 16.43 -11.66 -9.08
C SER A 223 17.32 -10.88 -8.12
N VAL A 224 17.58 -11.48 -6.97
CA VAL A 224 18.47 -10.94 -5.92
C VAL A 224 19.31 -12.06 -5.31
N GLN A 225 20.38 -11.69 -4.63
CA GLN A 225 21.25 -12.60 -3.89
C GLN A 225 21.50 -12.05 -2.48
N GLY A 226 21.86 -12.92 -1.55
CA GLY A 226 22.17 -12.58 -0.17
C GLY A 226 22.97 -13.68 0.52
N ALA A 227 23.65 -13.33 1.61
CA ALA A 227 24.45 -14.28 2.38
C ALA A 227 23.60 -15.34 3.10
N ASP A 228 22.36 -15.00 3.46
CA ASP A 228 21.42 -15.88 4.14
C ASP A 228 19.97 -15.56 3.72
N GLN A 229 19.01 -16.33 4.27
CA GLN A 229 17.58 -16.14 4.01
C GLN A 229 17.07 -14.75 4.41
N ALA A 230 17.60 -14.15 5.48
CA ALA A 230 17.16 -12.84 5.94
C ALA A 230 17.65 -11.73 5.00
N ALA A 231 18.89 -11.82 4.52
CA ALA A 231 19.46 -10.92 3.53
C ALA A 231 18.70 -11.00 2.19
N VAL A 232 18.35 -12.20 1.73
CA VAL A 232 17.54 -12.35 0.51
C VAL A 232 16.11 -11.81 0.69
N ALA A 233 15.49 -12.06 1.85
CA ALA A 233 14.18 -11.49 2.17
C ALA A 233 14.19 -9.96 2.10
N ASP A 234 15.19 -9.35 2.73
CA ASP A 234 15.36 -7.90 2.72
C ASP A 234 15.63 -7.34 1.31
N ALA A 235 16.47 -8.01 0.52
CA ALA A 235 16.77 -7.63 -0.86
C ALA A 235 15.55 -7.72 -1.79
N VAL A 236 14.72 -8.78 -1.66
CA VAL A 236 13.45 -8.88 -2.41
C VAL A 236 12.51 -7.74 -2.02
N MET A 237 12.34 -7.48 -0.71
CA MET A 237 11.44 -6.42 -0.24
C MET A 237 11.93 -5.03 -0.64
N LEU A 238 13.25 -4.81 -0.70
CA LEU A 238 13.83 -3.58 -1.24
C LEU A 238 13.47 -3.42 -2.73
N ALA A 239 13.70 -4.44 -3.54
CA ALA A 239 13.38 -4.40 -4.96
C ALA A 239 11.88 -4.15 -5.19
N VAL A 240 11.00 -4.80 -4.42
CA VAL A 240 9.55 -4.59 -4.49
C VAL A 240 9.18 -3.14 -4.12
N ASN A 241 9.78 -2.59 -3.06
CA ASN A 241 9.55 -1.20 -2.64
C ASN A 241 9.93 -0.21 -3.77
N GLU A 242 11.12 -0.36 -4.36
CA GLU A 242 11.60 0.51 -5.46
C GLU A 242 10.72 0.42 -6.71
N ARG A 243 10.16 -0.77 -7.02
CA ARG A 243 9.30 -0.98 -8.19
C ARG A 243 7.90 -0.43 -8.01
N LEU A 244 7.38 -0.46 -6.78
CA LEU A 244 6.06 0.07 -6.47
C LEU A 244 6.07 1.58 -6.26
N ALA A 245 7.10 2.13 -5.61
CA ALA A 245 7.14 3.53 -5.19
C ALA A 245 6.79 4.55 -6.29
N PRO A 246 7.29 4.46 -7.54
CA PRO A 246 6.97 5.43 -8.59
C PRO A 246 5.47 5.64 -8.87
N ARG A 247 4.61 4.69 -8.48
CA ARG A 247 3.15 4.78 -8.64
C ARG A 247 2.43 5.44 -7.48
N PHE A 248 3.05 5.45 -6.31
CA PHE A 248 2.40 5.84 -5.06
C PHE A 248 3.03 7.07 -4.41
N VAL A 249 4.23 7.47 -4.83
CA VAL A 249 4.88 8.68 -4.34
C VAL A 249 4.20 9.94 -4.88
N ALA A 250 4.10 10.95 -4.03
CA ALA A 250 3.62 12.28 -4.39
C ALA A 250 4.71 13.32 -4.18
N ARG A 251 4.99 14.13 -5.21
CA ARG A 251 5.95 15.23 -5.11
C ARG A 251 5.39 16.38 -4.26
N PRO A 252 6.25 17.07 -3.49
CA PRO A 252 5.89 18.33 -2.85
C PRO A 252 5.30 19.31 -3.87
N GLY A 253 4.16 19.92 -3.54
CA GLY A 253 3.48 20.88 -4.41
C GLY A 253 2.75 20.29 -5.63
N ALA A 254 2.83 18.99 -5.89
CA ALA A 254 2.02 18.34 -6.93
C ALA A 254 0.56 18.10 -6.49
N SER A 255 0.29 18.24 -5.19
CA SER A 255 -1.08 18.18 -4.66
C SER A 255 -1.82 19.45 -5.01
N SER A 256 -2.97 19.30 -5.66
CA SER A 256 -3.91 20.38 -5.98
C SER A 256 -5.33 19.93 -5.65
N GLU A 257 -6.26 20.88 -5.58
CA GLU A 257 -7.68 20.54 -5.44
C GLU A 257 -8.14 19.79 -6.69
N GLN A 258 -8.68 18.59 -6.50
CA GLN A 258 -9.26 17.73 -7.52
C GLN A 258 -10.72 17.46 -7.20
N LEU A 259 -11.53 17.31 -8.24
CA LEU A 259 -12.90 16.85 -8.18
C LEU A 259 -12.95 15.40 -8.65
N LEU A 260 -13.37 14.55 -7.73
CA LEU A 260 -13.51 13.11 -7.91
C LEU A 260 -14.99 12.76 -7.93
N GLU A 261 -15.49 12.27 -9.06
CA GLU A 261 -16.80 11.64 -9.15
C GLU A 261 -16.68 10.14 -8.93
N VAL A 262 -17.49 9.59 -8.03
CA VAL A 262 -17.61 8.14 -7.84
C VAL A 262 -19.06 7.71 -8.06
N GLN A 263 -19.26 6.71 -8.91
CA GLN A 263 -20.54 6.11 -9.25
C GLN A 263 -20.73 4.75 -8.54
N GLY A 264 -21.98 4.29 -8.40
CA GLY A 264 -22.31 3.04 -7.71
C GLY A 264 -22.23 3.15 -6.19
N MET A 265 -22.46 4.32 -5.62
CA MET A 265 -22.39 4.54 -4.18
C MET A 265 -23.53 3.84 -3.43
N ASN A 266 -23.17 3.19 -2.32
CA ASN A 266 -24.08 2.70 -1.30
C ASN A 266 -23.51 3.06 0.09
N LEU A 267 -24.23 2.74 1.17
CA LEU A 267 -23.82 3.12 2.52
C LEU A 267 -22.46 2.53 2.94
N GLU A 268 -22.20 1.27 2.59
CA GLU A 268 -20.93 0.59 2.88
C GLU A 268 -19.77 1.24 2.11
N ARG A 269 -19.94 1.44 0.81
CA ARG A 269 -18.97 2.07 -0.08
C ARG A 269 -18.68 3.51 0.35
N TYR A 270 -19.68 4.23 0.88
CA TYR A 270 -19.50 5.58 1.41
C TYR A 270 -18.54 5.61 2.61
N ALA A 271 -18.74 4.71 3.57
CA ALA A 271 -17.86 4.61 4.73
C ALA A 271 -16.43 4.20 4.32
N SER A 272 -16.29 3.22 3.42
CA SER A 272 -14.98 2.74 2.94
C SER A 272 -14.24 3.81 2.15
N LEU A 273 -14.91 4.49 1.21
CA LEU A 273 -14.32 5.57 0.42
C LEU A 273 -13.97 6.79 1.28
N GLY A 274 -14.80 7.12 2.28
CA GLY A 274 -14.52 8.21 3.20
C GLY A 274 -13.18 8.04 3.94
N ARG A 275 -12.91 6.82 4.44
CA ARG A 275 -11.62 6.50 5.08
C ARG A 275 -10.45 6.57 4.09
N LEU A 276 -10.65 6.09 2.86
CA LEU A 276 -9.63 6.13 1.82
C LEU A 276 -9.26 7.56 1.43
N LEU A 277 -10.25 8.46 1.39
CA LEU A 277 -10.06 9.86 1.02
C LEU A 277 -9.66 10.78 2.20
N GLU A 278 -9.66 10.27 3.43
CA GLU A 278 -9.29 11.03 4.63
C GLU A 278 -7.88 11.67 4.52
N PRO A 279 -6.82 10.96 4.06
CA PRO A 279 -5.50 11.57 3.88
C PRO A 279 -5.45 12.67 2.80
N PHE A 280 -6.46 12.69 1.92
CA PHE A 280 -6.62 13.69 0.86
C PHE A 280 -7.59 14.82 1.28
N GLY A 281 -8.07 14.82 2.53
CA GLY A 281 -9.04 15.79 3.01
C GLY A 281 -10.36 15.75 2.25
N GLY A 282 -10.81 14.55 1.83
CA GLY A 282 -11.99 14.36 1.02
C GLY A 282 -13.26 14.95 1.64
N ARG A 283 -13.94 15.84 0.90
CA ARG A 283 -15.22 16.44 1.29
C ARG A 283 -16.26 16.24 0.22
N VAL A 284 -17.45 15.79 0.61
CA VAL A 284 -18.59 15.69 -0.31
C VAL A 284 -18.97 17.09 -0.78
N ARG A 285 -19.05 17.27 -2.10
CA ARG A 285 -19.52 18.50 -2.76
C ARG A 285 -20.98 18.38 -3.19
N SER A 286 -21.38 17.23 -3.73
CA SER A 286 -22.77 16.96 -4.12
C SER A 286 -23.06 15.46 -4.16
N VAL A 287 -24.33 15.11 -4.00
CA VAL A 287 -24.85 13.74 -4.10
C VAL A 287 -26.01 13.74 -5.09
N ASP A 288 -25.95 12.86 -6.09
CA ASP A 288 -26.98 12.66 -7.11
C ASP A 288 -27.21 11.16 -7.30
N GLY A 289 -28.23 10.62 -6.63
CA GLY A 289 -28.51 9.18 -6.63
C GLY A 289 -27.33 8.37 -6.08
N ASP A 290 -26.77 7.50 -6.92
CA ASP A 290 -25.59 6.67 -6.62
C ASP A 290 -24.26 7.34 -7.03
N ARG A 291 -24.29 8.61 -7.45
CA ARG A 291 -23.11 9.39 -7.84
C ARG A 291 -22.79 10.42 -6.78
N ILE A 292 -21.56 10.42 -6.29
CA ILE A 292 -21.08 11.41 -5.33
C ILE A 292 -19.87 12.14 -5.90
N LEU A 293 -19.91 13.47 -5.84
CA LEU A 293 -18.79 14.32 -6.20
C LEU A 293 -18.05 14.72 -4.92
N TYR A 294 -16.77 14.38 -4.85
CA TYR A 294 -15.86 14.75 -3.78
C TYR A 294 -14.91 15.84 -4.24
N ARG A 295 -14.59 16.76 -3.33
CA ARG A 295 -13.40 17.61 -3.39
C ARG A 295 -12.30 16.92 -2.58
N VAL A 296 -11.14 16.70 -3.20
CA VAL A 296 -9.98 16.06 -2.58
C VAL A 296 -8.72 16.87 -2.91
N ASN A 297 -7.68 16.77 -2.08
CA ASN A 297 -6.39 17.40 -2.33
C ASN A 297 -5.34 16.32 -2.57
N GLY A 298 -4.86 16.19 -3.80
CA GLY A 298 -3.87 15.19 -4.17
C GLY A 298 -3.39 15.36 -5.60
N SER A 299 -2.35 14.63 -5.97
CA SER A 299 -2.02 14.47 -7.39
C SER A 299 -2.96 13.47 -8.04
N VAL A 300 -3.24 13.65 -9.34
CA VAL A 300 -4.11 12.76 -10.12
C VAL A 300 -3.61 11.31 -10.07
N ASP A 301 -2.30 11.09 -10.24
CA ASP A 301 -1.71 9.76 -10.25
C ASP A 301 -1.81 9.07 -8.88
N GLN A 302 -1.59 9.81 -7.80
CA GLN A 302 -1.72 9.28 -6.44
C GLN A 302 -3.18 8.89 -6.14
N LEU A 303 -4.15 9.75 -6.49
CA LEU A 303 -5.57 9.45 -6.30
C LEU A 303 -5.98 8.23 -7.12
N ARG A 304 -5.57 8.15 -8.40
CA ARG A 304 -5.81 6.99 -9.25
C ARG A 304 -5.24 5.72 -8.64
N ALA A 305 -3.99 5.75 -8.19
CA ALA A 305 -3.34 4.60 -7.56
C ALA A 305 -4.11 4.16 -6.30
N GLN A 306 -4.50 5.09 -5.43
CA GLN A 306 -5.24 4.76 -4.21
C GLN A 306 -6.64 4.20 -4.49
N LEU A 307 -7.39 4.79 -5.42
CA LEU A 307 -8.72 4.31 -5.79
C LEU A 307 -8.64 2.91 -6.45
N SER A 308 -7.56 2.63 -7.19
CA SER A 308 -7.33 1.30 -7.75
C SER A 308 -7.11 0.22 -6.67
N LEU A 309 -6.47 0.55 -5.54
CA LEU A 309 -6.34 -0.37 -4.40
C LEU A 309 -7.70 -0.70 -3.79
N ALA A 310 -8.63 0.26 -3.77
CA ALA A 310 -10.01 -0.01 -3.39
C ALA A 310 -10.86 -0.67 -4.49
N ARG A 311 -10.22 -1.17 -5.56
CA ARG A 311 -10.85 -1.87 -6.70
C ARG A 311 -11.82 -1.00 -7.51
N LEU A 312 -11.73 0.34 -7.41
CA LEU A 312 -12.50 1.21 -8.28
C LEU A 312 -11.89 1.27 -9.68
N GLN A 313 -12.73 1.22 -10.70
CA GLN A 313 -12.34 1.34 -12.10
C GLN A 313 -12.49 2.78 -12.56
N GLU A 314 -11.47 3.30 -13.24
CA GLU A 314 -11.54 4.62 -13.87
C GLU A 314 -12.51 4.57 -15.06
N ALA A 315 -13.51 5.45 -15.05
CA ALA A 315 -14.45 5.61 -16.14
C ALA A 315 -13.91 6.64 -17.14
N PRO A 316 -14.04 6.42 -18.46
CA PRO A 316 -13.56 7.38 -19.44
C PRO A 316 -14.24 8.74 -19.27
N ALA A 317 -13.46 9.81 -19.47
CA ALA A 317 -13.95 11.18 -19.51
C ALA A 317 -14.79 11.42 -20.78
N GLY A 318 -15.99 10.86 -20.83
CA GLY A 318 -16.72 10.82 -22.09
C GLY A 318 -18.07 10.15 -22.04
N GLN A 319 -18.94 10.62 -21.16
CA GLN A 319 -20.38 10.74 -21.41
C GLN A 319 -20.91 11.67 -20.32
N ALA A 320 -21.18 12.92 -20.66
CA ALA A 320 -22.24 13.62 -19.96
C ALA A 320 -23.51 12.75 -20.14
N PRO A 321 -24.38 12.60 -19.14
CA PRO A 321 -25.69 12.03 -19.41
C PRO A 321 -26.26 12.80 -20.58
N VAL A 322 -26.60 12.10 -21.66
CA VAL A 322 -27.32 12.68 -22.79
C VAL A 322 -28.50 13.40 -22.15
N PRO A 323 -28.63 14.73 -22.28
CA PRO A 323 -29.81 15.40 -21.76
C PRO A 323 -30.99 14.67 -22.38
N ALA A 324 -31.89 14.14 -21.53
CA ALA A 324 -33.13 13.54 -21.99
C ALA A 324 -33.73 14.50 -23.02
N PRO A 325 -34.20 14.02 -24.18
CA PRO A 325 -34.74 14.90 -25.22
C PRO A 325 -35.78 15.78 -24.56
N VAL A 326 -35.46 17.06 -24.45
CA VAL A 326 -36.35 18.06 -23.87
C VAL A 326 -37.54 18.07 -24.81
N ALA A 327 -38.68 17.56 -24.34
CA ALA A 327 -39.92 17.70 -25.09
C ALA A 327 -40.08 19.18 -25.45
N PRO A 328 -40.43 19.54 -26.69
CA PRO A 328 -40.53 20.93 -27.09
C PRO A 328 -41.59 21.63 -26.24
N VAL A 329 -41.12 22.43 -25.27
CA VAL A 329 -41.98 23.31 -24.48
C VAL A 329 -42.34 24.48 -25.39
N GLN A 330 -43.63 24.64 -25.67
CA GLN A 330 -44.16 25.76 -26.43
C GLN A 330 -43.73 27.10 -25.78
N PRO A 331 -43.46 28.14 -26.58
CA PRO A 331 -42.99 29.41 -26.07
C PRO A 331 -44.09 30.08 -25.23
N THR A 332 -43.92 30.08 -23.91
CA THR A 332 -44.62 31.01 -23.02
C THR A 332 -43.62 32.11 -22.64
N THR A 333 -43.97 33.33 -23.02
CA THR A 333 -43.27 34.57 -22.69
C THR A 333 -43.19 34.75 -21.18
N GLY A 334 -41.99 34.72 -20.60
CA GLY A 334 -41.79 35.06 -19.19
C GLY A 334 -40.36 34.83 -18.68
N SER A 335 -39.62 35.93 -18.56
CA SER A 335 -38.38 36.13 -17.77
C SER A 335 -37.12 35.32 -18.15
N PRO A 336 -35.92 35.93 -18.18
CA PRO A 336 -34.69 35.19 -18.35
C PRO A 336 -34.42 34.36 -17.09
N VAL A 337 -34.54 33.04 -17.21
CA VAL A 337 -33.99 32.10 -16.22
C VAL A 337 -32.47 32.30 -16.21
N PRO A 338 -31.83 32.59 -15.07
CA PRO A 338 -30.38 32.68 -15.02
C PRO A 338 -29.80 31.35 -15.49
N ALA A 339 -28.95 31.40 -16.51
CA ALA A 339 -28.24 30.23 -17.02
C ALA A 339 -27.58 29.52 -15.83
N ALA A 340 -27.96 28.26 -15.59
CA ALA A 340 -27.34 27.44 -14.58
C ALA A 340 -25.83 27.44 -14.82
N ALA A 341 -25.05 27.79 -13.80
CA ALA A 341 -23.60 27.75 -13.88
C ALA A 341 -23.18 26.35 -14.38
N PRO A 342 -22.22 26.25 -15.32
CA PRO A 342 -21.81 24.96 -15.84
C PRO A 342 -21.40 24.05 -14.68
N ALA A 343 -21.97 22.85 -14.65
CA ALA A 343 -21.67 21.88 -13.62
C ALA A 343 -20.15 21.64 -13.58
N PRO A 344 -19.54 21.62 -12.39
CA PRO A 344 -18.10 21.46 -12.28
C PRO A 344 -17.68 20.12 -12.90
N ILE A 345 -16.74 20.16 -13.84
CA ILE A 345 -16.30 18.97 -14.57
C ILE A 345 -15.33 18.20 -13.65
N PRO A 346 -15.65 16.96 -13.24
CA PRO A 346 -14.73 16.16 -12.45
C PRO A 346 -13.49 15.80 -13.28
N GLN A 347 -12.29 15.99 -12.71
CA GLN A 347 -11.04 15.55 -13.32
C GLN A 347 -10.89 14.03 -13.28
N LEU A 348 -11.46 13.39 -12.26
CA LEU A 348 -11.39 11.96 -12.03
C LEU A 348 -12.81 11.38 -11.95
N ARG A 349 -13.07 10.31 -12.69
CA ARG A 349 -14.34 9.58 -12.65
C ARG A 349 -14.06 8.11 -12.38
N PHE A 350 -14.68 7.57 -11.36
CA PHE A 350 -14.53 6.19 -10.96
C PHE A 350 -15.88 5.53 -10.75
N ARG A 351 -15.92 4.22 -10.91
CA ARG A 351 -17.06 3.37 -10.57
C ARG A 351 -16.57 2.16 -9.78
N TRP A 352 -17.42 1.69 -8.88
CA TRP A 352 -17.22 0.44 -8.18
C TRP A 352 -17.42 -0.79 -9.07
#